data_AF-A0A2G2J766-F1
#
_entry.id   AF-A0A2G2J766-F1
#
_cell.length_a   1.000
_cell.length_b   1.000
_cell.length_c   1.000
_cell.angle_alpha   90.00
_cell.angle_beta   90.00
_cell.angle_gamma   90.00
#
_symmetry.space_group_name_H-M   'P 1'
#
loop_
_entity.id
_entity.type
_entity.pdbx_description
1 polymer ?
#
loop_
_entity_poly.entity_id
_entity_poly.type
_entity_poly.pdbx_seq_one_letter_code
_entity_poly.pdbx_strand_id
1 'polypeptide(L)'
;MVKNIYNLLMIWLLLSFMSAQPAWAHTALKSSNIEHGSVLSDAPDHLEIVFGSAVGLVGIVLKDGGDQAIDLAYEKPKSMQKSFSITLPTLEAGKYTFYWRTVAKDGHVMKGEIAFTVT
;
A
#
# COMPACT_ATOMS: atom_id res chain seq x y z
N MET A 1 -21.38 37.98 -37.07
CA MET A 1 -22.02 36.78 -36.46
C MET A 1 -21.05 35.61 -36.22
N VAL A 2 -20.04 35.39 -37.08
CA VAL A 2 -19.11 34.23 -36.98
C VAL A 2 -18.07 34.35 -35.84
N LYS A 3 -17.63 35.57 -35.48
CA LYS A 3 -16.59 35.79 -34.44
C LYS A 3 -17.03 35.34 -33.04
N ASN A 4 -18.33 35.36 -32.75
CA ASN A 4 -18.89 34.87 -31.50
C ASN A 4 -18.80 33.34 -31.36
N ILE A 5 -18.82 32.61 -32.48
CA ILE A 5 -18.84 31.14 -32.46
C ILE A 5 -17.46 30.57 -32.09
N TYR A 6 -16.38 31.22 -32.53
CA TYR A 6 -15.01 30.86 -32.15
C TYR A 6 -14.73 31.16 -30.67
N ASN A 7 -15.24 32.28 -30.16
CA ASN A 7 -15.14 32.60 -28.73
C ASN A 7 -15.92 31.61 -27.86
N LEU A 8 -17.12 31.20 -28.30
CA LEU A 8 -17.90 30.16 -27.66
C LEU A 8 -17.14 28.82 -27.67
N LEU A 9 -16.66 28.36 -28.83
CA LEU A 9 -15.87 27.13 -28.96
C LEU A 9 -14.63 27.12 -28.08
N MET A 10 -13.94 28.26 -27.94
CA MET A 10 -12.76 28.38 -27.09
C MET A 10 -13.10 28.33 -25.60
N ILE A 11 -14.22 28.93 -25.18
CA ILE A 11 -14.74 28.84 -23.80
C ILE A 11 -15.15 27.40 -23.47
N TRP A 12 -15.82 26.70 -24.39
CA TRP A 12 -16.17 25.29 -24.23
C TRP A 12 -14.93 24.39 -24.12
N LEU A 13 -13.89 24.67 -24.91
CA LEU A 13 -12.61 23.95 -24.83
C LEU A 13 -11.89 24.20 -23.49
N LEU A 14 -11.89 25.44 -22.98
CA LEU A 14 -11.31 25.79 -21.69
C LEU A 14 -12.07 25.16 -20.49
N LEU A 15 -13.39 25.07 -20.55
CA LEU A 15 -14.20 24.42 -19.51
C LEU A 15 -13.95 22.90 -19.43
N SER A 16 -13.64 22.25 -20.57
CA SER A 16 -13.40 20.80 -20.61
C SER A 16 -12.14 20.36 -19.86
N PHE A 17 -11.19 21.27 -19.61
CA PHE A 17 -9.97 20.99 -18.85
C PHE A 17 -10.11 21.15 -17.32
N MET A 18 -11.24 21.64 -16.82
CA MET A 18 -11.40 21.99 -15.39
C MET A 18 -11.92 20.84 -14.49
N SER A 19 -12.05 19.61 -14.97
CA SER A 19 -12.72 18.53 -14.19
C SER A 19 -11.95 17.23 -14.01
N ALA A 20 -10.64 17.20 -14.24
CA ALA A 20 -9.82 16.08 -13.76
C ALA A 20 -9.47 16.31 -12.28
N GLN A 21 -10.41 16.03 -11.37
CA GLN A 21 -10.03 15.90 -9.96
C GLN A 21 -9.02 14.75 -9.84
N PRO A 22 -7.93 14.90 -9.06
CA PRO A 22 -7.05 13.78 -8.79
C PRO A 22 -7.90 12.68 -8.15
N ALA A 23 -8.05 11.55 -8.83
CA ALA A 23 -8.60 10.36 -8.23
C ALA A 23 -7.68 10.00 -7.06
N TRP A 24 -8.14 10.22 -5.84
CA TRP A 24 -7.42 9.82 -4.64
C TRP A 24 -7.28 8.31 -4.72
N ALA A 25 -6.08 7.82 -5.05
CA ALA A 25 -5.77 6.41 -5.05
C ALA A 25 -6.08 5.87 -3.65
N HIS A 26 -7.22 5.18 -3.55
CA HIS A 26 -7.79 4.74 -2.30
C HIS A 26 -6.76 3.87 -1.55
N THR A 27 -6.48 4.23 -0.29
CA THR A 27 -5.75 3.42 0.72
C THR A 27 -4.34 2.95 0.38
N ALA A 28 -3.49 3.88 -0.08
CA ALA A 28 -2.04 3.69 -0.10
C ALA A 28 -1.47 3.44 1.31
N LEU A 29 -0.38 2.67 1.36
CA LEU A 29 0.50 2.59 2.53
C LEU A 29 0.91 4.02 2.93
N LYS A 30 0.70 4.38 4.19
CA LYS A 30 1.08 5.69 4.74
C LYS A 30 2.49 5.65 5.31
N SER A 31 2.82 4.61 6.07
CA SER A 31 4.15 4.41 6.65
C SER A 31 4.37 2.96 7.07
N SER A 32 5.64 2.56 7.17
CA SER A 32 6.07 1.32 7.82
C SER A 32 7.40 1.56 8.57
N ASN A 33 7.69 0.75 9.59
CA ASN A 33 8.98 0.77 10.28
C ASN A 33 10.09 0.03 9.50
N ILE A 34 9.74 -0.72 8.46
CA ILE A 34 10.69 -1.26 7.47
C ILE A 34 10.47 -0.51 6.16
N GLU A 35 11.48 0.22 5.71
CA GLU A 35 11.43 0.89 4.42
C GLU A 35 11.66 -0.11 3.27
N HIS A 36 10.94 0.08 2.17
CA HIS A 36 11.15 -0.73 0.98
C HIS A 36 12.57 -0.53 0.41
N GLY A 37 13.29 -1.63 0.23
CA GLY A 37 14.69 -1.66 -0.19
C GLY A 37 15.71 -1.48 0.94
N SER A 38 15.27 -1.38 2.19
CA SER A 38 16.17 -1.18 3.33
C SER A 38 17.10 -2.37 3.58
N VAL A 39 18.28 -2.06 4.12
CA VAL A 39 19.24 -3.04 4.64
C VAL A 39 19.31 -2.83 6.15
N LEU A 40 18.98 -3.87 6.90
CA LEU A 40 18.87 -3.86 8.36
C LEU A 40 19.97 -4.74 8.95
N SER A 41 20.64 -4.26 10.00
CA SER A 41 21.54 -5.11 10.80
C SER A 41 20.78 -6.25 11.48
N ASP A 42 19.57 -5.97 11.93
CA ASP A 42 18.67 -6.94 12.54
C ASP A 42 17.22 -6.61 12.14
N ALA A 43 16.40 -7.64 11.95
CA ALA A 43 14.96 -7.44 11.76
C ALA A 43 14.28 -7.05 13.09
N PRO A 44 13.32 -6.11 13.09
CA PRO A 44 12.54 -5.82 14.29
C PRO A 44 11.64 -7.00 14.66
N ASP A 45 11.28 -7.12 15.94
CA ASP A 45 10.31 -8.13 16.41
C ASP A 45 8.93 -7.98 15.76
N HIS A 46 8.59 -6.76 15.36
CA HIS A 46 7.31 -6.42 14.75
C HIS A 46 7.49 -5.57 13.48
N LEU A 47 6.78 -5.96 12.42
CA LEU A 47 6.54 -5.11 11.25
C LEU A 47 5.28 -4.27 11.50
N GLU A 48 5.49 -2.96 11.61
CA GLU A 48 4.42 -1.97 11.78
C GLU A 48 4.03 -1.40 10.43
N ILE A 49 2.73 -1.40 10.13
CA ILE A 49 2.17 -0.91 8.86
C ILE A 49 1.00 0.01 9.18
N VAL A 50 1.03 1.23 8.62
CA VAL A 50 -0.05 2.20 8.74
C VAL A 50 -0.58 2.54 7.35
N PHE A 51 -1.90 2.47 7.16
CA PHE A 51 -2.60 2.85 5.94
C PHE A 51 -3.23 4.24 6.07
N GLY A 52 -3.48 4.91 4.94
CA GLY A 52 -4.13 6.22 4.93
C GLY A 52 -5.55 6.23 5.51
N SER A 53 -6.29 5.13 5.36
CA SER A 53 -7.63 4.92 5.90
C SER A 53 -7.78 3.51 6.49
N ALA A 54 -8.86 3.27 7.24
CA ALA A 54 -9.11 1.97 7.83
C ALA A 54 -9.37 0.92 6.74
N VAL A 55 -8.69 -0.22 6.83
CA VAL A 55 -8.80 -1.33 5.88
C VAL A 55 -8.96 -2.65 6.63
N GLY A 56 -9.54 -3.65 5.98
CA GLY A 56 -9.43 -5.03 6.44
C GLY A 56 -8.15 -5.64 5.88
N LEU A 57 -7.21 -6.03 6.73
CA LEU A 57 -6.02 -6.79 6.31
C LEU A 57 -6.42 -8.26 6.16
N VAL A 58 -6.57 -8.72 4.90
CA VAL A 58 -7.23 -9.99 4.59
C VAL A 58 -6.28 -11.13 4.30
N GLY A 59 -5.00 -10.84 4.04
CA GLY A 59 -3.95 -11.82 3.88
C GLY A 59 -2.59 -11.16 3.92
N ILE A 60 -1.61 -11.87 4.47
CA ILE A 60 -0.20 -11.47 4.51
C ILE A 60 0.66 -12.70 4.21
N VAL A 61 1.86 -12.47 3.65
CA VAL A 61 2.86 -13.50 3.42
C VAL A 61 4.24 -12.87 3.54
N LEU A 62 5.15 -13.46 4.32
CA LEU A 62 6.58 -13.16 4.25
C LEU A 62 7.26 -14.22 3.38
N LYS A 63 8.13 -13.79 2.47
CA LYS A 63 8.96 -14.70 1.67
C LYS A 63 10.44 -14.41 1.84
N ASP A 64 11.26 -15.45 1.77
CA ASP A 64 12.72 -15.34 1.69
C ASP A 64 13.20 -15.05 0.24
N GLY A 65 14.52 -14.89 0.07
CA GLY A 65 15.14 -14.65 -1.24
C GLY A 65 15.04 -15.82 -2.22
N GLY A 66 14.61 -17.00 -1.76
CA GLY A 66 14.31 -18.18 -2.57
C GLY A 66 12.81 -18.32 -2.91
N ASP A 67 12.01 -17.30 -2.62
CA ASP A 67 10.54 -17.28 -2.79
C ASP A 67 9.79 -18.29 -1.90
N GLN A 68 10.44 -18.81 -0.85
CA GLN A 68 9.80 -19.69 0.13
C GLN A 68 9.01 -18.86 1.14
N ALA A 69 7.77 -19.28 1.41
CA ALA A 69 6.93 -18.64 2.40
C ALA A 69 7.41 -18.97 3.82
N ILE A 70 7.53 -17.93 4.64
CA ILE A 70 7.82 -18.03 6.07
C ILE A 70 6.49 -17.89 6.82
N ASP A 71 6.25 -18.82 7.73
CA ASP A 71 5.04 -18.80 8.53
C ASP A 71 5.04 -17.60 9.49
N LEU A 72 3.92 -16.90 9.53
CA LEU A 72 3.71 -15.75 10.39
C LEU A 72 2.59 -16.10 11.37
N ALA A 73 2.84 -15.89 12.65
CA ALA A 73 1.82 -15.98 13.69
C ALA A 73 0.84 -14.80 13.56
N TYR A 74 -0.02 -14.85 12.55
CA TYR A 74 -0.94 -13.77 12.22
C TYR A 74 -2.39 -14.20 12.41
N GLU A 75 -3.01 -13.61 13.41
CA GLU A 75 -4.46 -13.69 13.59
C GLU A 75 -5.14 -12.57 12.82
N LYS A 76 -6.02 -12.94 11.90
CA LYS A 76 -6.77 -11.98 11.10
C LYS A 76 -7.61 -11.06 12.01
N PRO A 77 -7.41 -9.73 11.95
CA PRO A 77 -8.21 -8.77 12.69
C PRO A 77 -9.69 -8.89 12.32
N LYS A 78 -10.55 -8.87 13.34
CA LYS A 78 -12.02 -8.93 13.15
C LYS A 78 -12.62 -7.60 12.72
N SER A 79 -11.85 -6.52 12.76
CA SER A 79 -12.28 -5.16 12.43
C SER A 79 -11.35 -4.50 11.43
N MET A 80 -11.87 -3.50 10.71
CA MET A 80 -11.05 -2.65 9.86
C MET A 80 -10.25 -1.66 10.73
N GLN A 81 -8.96 -1.53 10.45
CA GLN A 81 -8.02 -0.73 11.25
C GLN A 81 -7.08 0.05 10.33
N LYS A 82 -6.48 1.12 10.85
CA LYS A 82 -5.45 1.88 10.12
C LYS A 82 -4.05 1.34 10.34
N SER A 83 -3.78 0.78 11.51
CA SER A 83 -2.46 0.34 11.94
C SER A 83 -2.49 -1.16 12.23
N PHE A 84 -1.43 -1.85 11.83
CA PHE A 84 -1.23 -3.28 12.03
C PHE A 84 0.20 -3.52 12.51
N SER A 85 0.31 -4.34 13.55
CA SER A 85 1.58 -4.85 14.07
C SER A 85 1.63 -6.35 13.76
N ILE A 86 2.62 -6.77 12.97
CA ILE A 86 2.80 -8.15 12.55
C ILE A 86 4.07 -8.66 13.22
N THR A 87 3.93 -9.67 14.08
CA THR A 87 5.08 -10.35 14.70
C THR A 87 5.92 -11.03 13.62
N LEU A 88 7.20 -10.70 13.57
CA LEU A 88 8.19 -11.37 12.74
C LEU A 88 8.88 -12.47 13.55
N PRO A 89 9.13 -13.65 12.94
CA PRO A 89 10.04 -14.62 13.54
C PRO A 89 11.48 -14.09 13.47
N THR A 90 12.40 -14.76 14.17
CA THR A 90 13.84 -14.51 13.97
C THR A 90 14.18 -14.76 12.50
N LEU A 91 14.75 -13.74 11.84
CA LEU A 91 15.17 -13.79 10.45
C LEU A 91 16.69 -13.91 10.39
N GLU A 92 17.17 -14.90 9.66
CA GLU A 92 18.59 -15.04 9.32
C GLU A 92 19.03 -13.94 8.35
N ALA A 93 20.35 -13.80 8.16
CA ALA A 93 20.86 -12.90 7.12
C ALA A 93 20.36 -13.33 5.73
N GLY A 94 19.72 -12.41 5.01
CA GLY A 94 19.05 -12.74 3.76
C GLY A 94 18.14 -11.64 3.23
N LYS A 95 17.59 -11.89 2.04
CA LYS A 95 16.58 -11.04 1.41
C LYS A 95 15.19 -11.52 1.80
N TYR A 96 14.29 -10.56 1.99
CA TYR A 96 12.91 -10.83 2.37
C TYR A 96 11.95 -9.94 1.58
N THR A 97 10.73 -10.44 1.36
CA THR A 97 9.63 -9.65 0.82
C THR A 97 8.36 -9.95 1.57
N PHE A 98 7.80 -8.92 2.20
CA PHE A 98 6.52 -8.98 2.89
C PHE A 98 5.41 -8.50 1.95
N TYR A 99 4.45 -9.36 1.67
CA TYR A 99 3.29 -9.08 0.83
C TYR A 99 2.03 -8.96 1.68
N TRP A 100 1.11 -8.07 1.28
CA TRP A 100 -0.21 -7.99 1.90
C TRP A 100 -1.34 -7.82 0.89
N ARG A 101 -2.55 -8.15 1.36
CA ARG A 101 -3.81 -7.84 0.70
C ARG A 101 -4.74 -7.13 1.68
N THR A 102 -5.29 -6.00 1.25
CA THR A 102 -6.26 -5.22 2.03
C THR A 102 -7.58 -5.09 1.29
N VAL A 103 -8.65 -4.84 2.04
CA VAL A 103 -9.98 -4.51 1.52
C VAL A 103 -10.42 -3.18 2.13
N ALA A 104 -10.73 -2.20 1.28
CA ALA A 104 -11.26 -0.91 1.69
C ALA A 104 -12.76 -1.02 2.04
N LYS A 105 -13.31 0.03 2.66
CA LYS A 105 -14.73 0.07 3.09
C LYS A 105 -15.72 -0.13 1.94
N ASP A 106 -15.35 0.29 0.73
CA ASP A 106 -16.13 0.16 -0.50
C ASP A 106 -15.96 -1.21 -1.19
N GLY A 107 -15.19 -2.12 -0.60
CA GLY A 107 -14.94 -3.46 -1.12
C GLY A 107 -13.77 -3.56 -2.08
N HIS A 108 -13.08 -2.47 -2.42
CA HIS A 108 -11.90 -2.54 -3.29
C HIS A 108 -10.76 -3.31 -2.61
N VAL A 109 -10.24 -4.31 -3.32
CA VAL A 109 -9.07 -5.09 -2.88
C VAL A 109 -7.80 -4.43 -3.39
N MET A 110 -6.83 -4.24 -2.50
CA MET A 110 -5.50 -3.75 -2.86
C MET A 110 -4.43 -4.75 -2.44
N LYS A 111 -3.28 -4.66 -3.11
CA LYS A 111 -2.08 -5.44 -2.82
C LYS A 111 -0.92 -4.47 -2.59
N GLY A 112 0.06 -4.89 -1.82
CA GLY A 112 1.32 -4.18 -1.72
C GLY A 112 2.42 -5.08 -1.17
N GLU A 113 3.64 -4.57 -1.21
CA GLU A 113 4.83 -5.28 -0.78
C GLU A 113 5.90 -4.35 -0.19
N ILE A 114 6.72 -4.90 0.72
CA ILE A 114 7.95 -4.29 1.24
C ILE A 114 9.06 -5.33 1.09
N ALA A 115 10.06 -5.01 0.27
CA ALA A 115 11.28 -5.81 0.16
C ALA A 115 12.34 -5.23 1.12
N PHE A 116 13.14 -6.07 1.78
CA PHE A 116 14.22 -5.64 2.66
C PHE A 116 15.30 -6.72 2.77
N THR A 117 16.47 -6.37 3.30
CA THR A 117 17.61 -7.29 3.51
C THR A 117 18.05 -7.23 4.97
N VAL A 118 18.31 -8.39 5.58
CA VAL A 118 18.94 -8.54 6.89
C VAL A 118 20.40 -8.98 6.67
N THR A 119 21.36 -8.41 7.41
CA THR A 119 22.80 -8.65 7.22
C THR A 119 23.52 -9.10 8.47
#